data_AF-A0A2U3LHB1-F1
#
_entry.id   AF-A0A2U3LHB1-F1
#
_cell.length_a   1.000
_cell.length_b   1.000
_cell.length_c   1.000
_cell.angle_alpha   90.00
_cell.angle_beta   90.00
_cell.angle_gamma   90.00
#
_symmetry.space_group_name_H-M   'P 1'
#
loop_
_entity.id
_entity.type
_entity.pdbx_description
1 polymer ?
#
loop_
_entity_poly.entity_id
_entity_poly.type
_entity_poly.pdbx_seq_one_letter_code
_entity_poly.pdbx_strand_id
1 'polypeptide(L)'
;MDDELLAQLKLLTNDSKGVPYQEFERILKHLLKEKEDISVSELNKVCDFACKQLGCWKAEWLFSPAGSPNNIAQTQTDGWRIFYEEIFDALVKEAQDVREALEGLRAKILLSHLIEQRIEYNETKPFKKLTTSVLSHMSFVFKRLGFHRIGRKLYERSLYPKGTVARP
;
A
#
# COMPACT_ATOMS: atom_id res chain seq x y z
N MET A 1 -25.60 -10.96 -0.25
CA MET A 1 -25.65 -9.51 -0.57
C MET A 1 -24.29 -8.86 -0.33
N ASP A 2 -23.61 -9.16 0.78
CA ASP A 2 -22.18 -8.89 1.03
C ASP A 2 -21.21 -9.33 -0.09
N ASP A 3 -21.61 -10.32 -0.89
CA ASP A 3 -20.73 -10.98 -1.86
C ASP A 3 -20.68 -10.31 -3.22
N GLU A 4 -21.67 -9.48 -3.61
CA GLU A 4 -21.75 -8.95 -4.98
C GLU A 4 -20.73 -7.84 -5.23
N LEU A 5 -20.60 -6.89 -4.30
CA LEU A 5 -19.57 -5.84 -4.32
C LEU A 5 -18.17 -6.45 -4.32
N LEU A 6 -17.94 -7.39 -3.41
CA LEU A 6 -16.66 -8.10 -3.33
C LEU A 6 -16.39 -8.96 -4.56
N ALA A 7 -17.41 -9.58 -5.16
CA ALA A 7 -17.26 -10.33 -6.39
C ALA A 7 -16.86 -9.41 -7.54
N GLN A 8 -17.52 -8.25 -7.71
CA GLN A 8 -17.15 -7.28 -8.74
C GLN A 8 -15.73 -6.73 -8.52
N LEU A 9 -15.36 -6.41 -7.27
CA LEU A 9 -13.99 -5.96 -6.95
C LEU A 9 -12.95 -7.08 -7.15
N LYS A 10 -13.28 -8.34 -6.83
CA LYS A 10 -12.40 -9.49 -7.07
C LYS A 10 -12.23 -9.79 -8.56
N LEU A 11 -13.28 -9.60 -9.36
CA LEU A 11 -13.20 -9.76 -10.82
C LEU A 11 -12.20 -8.78 -11.45
N LEU A 12 -12.03 -7.58 -10.90
CA LEU A 12 -11.01 -6.61 -11.36
C LEU A 12 -9.58 -7.06 -11.07
N THR A 13 -9.38 -7.89 -10.05
CA THR A 13 -8.05 -8.30 -9.57
C THR A 13 -7.55 -9.61 -10.17
N ASN A 14 -8.34 -10.30 -10.99
CA ASN A 14 -8.03 -11.68 -11.37
C ASN A 14 -6.76 -11.86 -12.24
N ASP A 15 -6.21 -10.80 -12.85
CA ASP A 15 -4.97 -10.90 -13.65
C ASP A 15 -4.12 -9.60 -13.71
N SER A 16 -4.50 -8.54 -13.00
CA SER A 16 -3.85 -7.21 -13.14
C SER A 16 -2.89 -6.90 -11.99
N LYS A 17 -1.74 -6.29 -12.33
CA LYS A 17 -0.72 -5.76 -11.39
C LYS A 17 -1.21 -4.55 -10.55
N GLY A 18 -2.53 -4.39 -10.40
CA GLY A 18 -3.17 -3.24 -9.80
C GLY A 18 -4.35 -2.78 -10.65
N VAL A 19 -5.45 -2.43 -9.98
CA VAL A 19 -6.65 -1.89 -10.61
C VAL A 19 -6.47 -0.38 -10.77
N PRO A 20 -6.75 0.21 -11.94
CA PRO A 20 -6.74 1.67 -12.09
C PRO A 20 -7.80 2.31 -11.19
N TYR A 21 -7.47 3.40 -10.49
CA TYR A 21 -8.40 4.05 -9.58
C TYR A 21 -9.68 4.52 -10.29
N GLN A 22 -9.60 4.87 -11.57
CA GLN A 22 -10.75 5.30 -12.37
C GLN A 22 -11.79 4.18 -12.56
N GLU A 23 -11.33 2.92 -12.66
CA GLU A 23 -12.25 1.78 -12.77
C GLU A 23 -12.98 1.54 -11.45
N PHE A 24 -12.26 1.67 -10.33
CA PHE A 24 -12.84 1.61 -9.00
C PHE A 24 -13.86 2.74 -8.78
N GLU A 25 -13.53 3.97 -9.16
CA GLU A 25 -14.45 5.12 -9.08
C GLU A 25 -15.74 4.85 -9.87
N ARG A 26 -15.63 4.31 -11.09
CA ARG A 26 -16.79 3.97 -11.93
C ARG A 26 -17.70 2.95 -11.25
N ILE A 27 -17.12 1.92 -10.64
CA ILE A 27 -17.85 0.86 -9.94
C ILE A 27 -18.51 1.41 -8.69
N LEU A 28 -17.76 2.16 -7.86
CA LEU A 28 -18.29 2.79 -6.65
C LEU A 28 -19.49 3.70 -6.97
N LYS A 29 -19.39 4.52 -8.03
CA LYS A 29 -20.50 5.38 -8.49
C LYS A 29 -21.72 4.61 -8.95
N HIS A 30 -21.55 3.43 -9.57
CA HIS A 30 -22.67 2.59 -9.96
C HIS A 30 -23.38 2.01 -8.73
N LEU A 31 -22.61 1.49 -7.78
CA LEU A 31 -23.13 0.83 -6.59
C LEU A 31 -23.84 1.81 -5.64
N LEU A 32 -23.26 3.02 -5.47
CA LEU A 32 -23.84 4.08 -4.66
C LEU A 32 -25.13 4.66 -5.26
N LYS A 33 -25.39 4.46 -6.56
CA LYS A 33 -26.68 4.85 -7.16
C LYS A 33 -27.79 3.86 -6.86
N GLU A 34 -27.46 2.61 -6.57
CA GLU A 34 -28.41 1.52 -6.38
C GLU A 34 -28.65 1.18 -4.90
N LYS A 35 -27.75 1.62 -4.00
CA LYS A 35 -27.85 1.41 -2.56
C LYS A 35 -27.94 2.75 -1.81
N GLU A 36 -28.94 2.88 -0.94
CA GLU A 36 -29.11 4.04 -0.06
C GLU A 36 -28.12 4.05 1.11
N ASP A 37 -27.66 2.90 1.60
CA ASP A 37 -26.71 2.79 2.71
C ASP A 37 -25.67 1.66 2.50
N ILE A 38 -24.42 1.93 2.88
CA ILE A 38 -23.32 0.95 2.94
C ILE A 38 -23.09 0.56 4.39
N SER A 39 -23.13 -0.73 4.71
CA SER A 39 -22.85 -1.20 6.07
C SER A 39 -21.37 -0.99 6.46
N VAL A 40 -21.09 -0.84 7.76
CA VAL A 40 -19.71 -0.71 8.28
C VAL A 40 -18.81 -1.89 7.84
N SER A 41 -19.36 -3.10 7.77
CA SER A 41 -18.66 -4.30 7.29
C SER A 41 -18.26 -4.17 5.82
N GLU A 42 -19.17 -3.72 4.95
CA GLU A 42 -18.89 -3.47 3.53
C GLU A 42 -17.87 -2.33 3.38
N LEU A 43 -18.03 -1.24 4.12
CA LEU A 43 -17.09 -0.12 4.09
C LEU A 43 -15.67 -0.55 4.50
N ASN A 44 -15.56 -1.40 5.53
CA ASN A 44 -14.28 -1.98 5.94
C ASN A 44 -13.66 -2.83 4.82
N LYS A 45 -14.45 -3.67 4.14
CA LYS A 45 -13.99 -4.48 3.00
C LYS A 45 -13.51 -3.62 1.82
N VAL A 46 -14.20 -2.51 1.54
CA VAL A 46 -13.80 -1.55 0.50
C VAL A 46 -12.51 -0.83 0.92
N CYS A 47 -12.39 -0.44 2.19
CA CYS A 47 -11.17 0.15 2.75
C CYS A 47 -9.96 -0.79 2.64
N ASP A 48 -10.14 -2.07 2.99
CA ASP A 48 -9.16 -3.16 2.80
C ASP A 48 -8.67 -3.21 1.35
N PHE A 49 -9.61 -3.19 0.40
CA PHE A 49 -9.32 -3.24 -1.02
C PHE A 49 -8.52 -2.01 -1.48
N ALA A 50 -8.99 -0.81 -1.16
CA ALA A 50 -8.32 0.43 -1.50
C ALA A 50 -6.89 0.49 -0.93
N CYS A 51 -6.71 0.03 0.31
CA CYS A 51 -5.41 -0.03 0.96
C CYS A 51 -4.43 -0.98 0.22
N LYS A 52 -4.90 -2.15 -0.23
CA LYS A 52 -4.10 -3.08 -1.03
C LYS A 52 -3.71 -2.49 -2.38
N GLN A 53 -4.66 -1.87 -3.09
CA GLN A 53 -4.40 -1.24 -4.39
C GLN A 53 -3.41 -0.06 -4.24
N LEU A 54 -3.58 0.77 -3.21
CA LEU A 54 -2.63 1.82 -2.87
C LEU A 54 -1.24 1.25 -2.60
N GLY A 55 -1.13 0.18 -1.81
CA GLY A 55 0.14 -0.47 -1.49
C GLY A 55 0.86 -0.98 -2.74
N CYS A 56 0.12 -1.62 -3.64
CA CYS A 56 0.63 -2.13 -4.90
C CYS A 56 1.20 -1.02 -5.80
N TRP A 57 0.40 0.00 -6.12
CA TRP A 57 0.84 1.12 -6.97
C TRP A 57 1.98 1.93 -6.34
N LYS A 58 1.93 2.11 -5.01
CA LYS A 58 2.99 2.81 -4.26
C LYS A 58 4.31 2.04 -4.33
N ALA A 59 4.27 0.71 -4.24
CA ALA A 59 5.46 -0.11 -4.36
C ALA A 59 6.06 0.01 -5.77
N GLU A 60 5.24 -0.12 -6.82
CA GLU A 60 5.67 0.03 -8.22
C GLU A 60 6.31 1.41 -8.46
N TRP A 61 5.71 2.49 -7.94
CA TRP A 61 6.29 3.83 -8.02
C TRP A 61 7.64 3.95 -7.32
N LEU A 62 7.71 3.57 -6.05
CA LEU A 62 8.89 3.75 -5.20
C LEU A 62 10.10 2.90 -5.64
N PHE A 63 9.83 1.75 -6.27
CA PHE A 63 10.85 0.87 -6.85
C PHE A 63 11.20 1.20 -8.30
N SER A 64 10.45 2.09 -8.96
CA SER A 64 10.79 2.54 -10.32
C SER A 64 12.14 3.26 -10.37
N PRO A 65 12.90 3.17 -11.48
CA PRO A 65 14.21 3.81 -11.59
C PRO A 65 14.13 5.35 -11.49
N ALA A 66 15.01 5.97 -10.72
CA ALA A 66 15.02 7.44 -10.54
C ALA A 66 15.32 8.19 -11.86
N GLY A 67 16.10 7.59 -12.76
CA GLY A 67 16.40 8.17 -14.08
C GLY A 67 15.28 8.01 -15.11
N SER A 68 14.29 7.16 -14.83
CA SER A 68 13.12 6.94 -15.69
C SER A 68 11.91 6.53 -14.83
N PRO A 69 11.36 7.45 -14.00
CA PRO A 69 10.32 7.11 -13.05
C PRO A 69 9.02 6.65 -13.73
N ASN A 70 8.28 5.74 -13.08
CA ASN A 70 7.00 5.27 -13.59
C ASN A 70 5.86 6.26 -13.24
N ASN A 71 5.65 7.26 -14.09
CA ASN A 71 4.63 8.30 -13.89
C ASN A 71 3.19 7.76 -13.82
N ILE A 72 2.92 6.60 -14.45
CA ILE A 72 1.60 5.95 -14.35
C ILE A 72 1.41 5.43 -12.93
N ALA A 73 2.39 4.72 -12.38
CA ALA A 73 2.32 4.25 -10.99
C ALA A 73 2.23 5.40 -9.99
N GLN A 74 2.88 6.54 -10.24
CA GLN A 74 2.73 7.75 -9.43
C GLN A 74 1.28 8.25 -9.46
N THR A 75 0.72 8.46 -10.66
CA THR A 75 -0.66 8.93 -10.84
C THR A 75 -1.66 8.00 -10.17
N GLN A 76 -1.46 6.69 -10.32
CA GLN A 76 -2.32 5.69 -9.68
C GLN A 76 -2.18 5.71 -8.15
N THR A 77 -0.97 5.85 -7.63
CA THR A 77 -0.73 5.98 -6.18
C THR A 77 -1.45 7.20 -5.60
N ASP A 78 -1.41 8.33 -6.30
CA ASP A 78 -2.04 9.55 -5.83
C ASP A 78 -3.57 9.45 -5.90
N GLY A 79 -4.14 8.89 -6.97
CA GLY A 79 -5.58 8.63 -7.07
C GLY A 79 -6.08 7.67 -5.99
N TRP A 80 -5.41 6.54 -5.79
CA TRP A 80 -5.78 5.58 -4.75
C TRP A 80 -5.63 6.12 -3.32
N ARG A 81 -4.70 7.06 -3.10
CA ARG A 81 -4.53 7.70 -1.79
C ARG A 81 -5.77 8.48 -1.40
N ILE A 82 -6.31 9.27 -2.33
CA ILE A 82 -7.52 10.06 -2.11
C ILE A 82 -8.68 9.15 -1.72
N PHE A 83 -8.95 8.09 -2.49
CA PHE A 83 -10.03 7.15 -2.15
C PHE A 83 -9.81 6.46 -0.82
N TYR A 84 -8.59 6.00 -0.55
CA TYR A 84 -8.27 5.33 0.70
C TYR A 84 -8.51 6.26 1.91
N GLU A 85 -8.05 7.51 1.85
CA GLU A 85 -8.21 8.49 2.93
C GLU A 85 -9.70 8.79 3.19
N GLU A 86 -10.48 9.07 2.15
CA GLU A 86 -11.92 9.33 2.27
C GLU A 86 -12.70 8.13 2.85
N ILE A 87 -12.42 6.93 2.37
CA ILE A 87 -13.07 5.69 2.83
C ILE A 87 -12.65 5.36 4.26
N PHE A 88 -11.38 5.57 4.59
CA PHE A 88 -10.86 5.36 5.93
C PHE A 88 -11.49 6.32 6.94
N ASP A 89 -11.60 7.60 6.59
CA ASP A 89 -12.24 8.61 7.43
C ASP A 89 -13.73 8.31 7.64
N ALA A 90 -14.43 7.85 6.60
CA ALA A 90 -15.81 7.37 6.73
C ALA A 90 -15.90 6.16 7.69
N LEU A 91 -14.98 5.20 7.59
CA LEU A 91 -14.97 4.03 8.46
C LEU A 91 -14.66 4.39 9.92
N VAL A 92 -13.72 5.30 10.16
CA VAL A 92 -13.33 5.75 11.49
C VAL A 92 -14.44 6.56 12.16
N LYS A 93 -15.24 7.32 11.39
CA LYS A 93 -16.41 8.02 11.93
C LYS A 93 -17.41 7.06 12.57
N GLU A 94 -17.63 5.91 11.94
CA GLU A 94 -18.56 4.86 12.43
C GLU A 94 -17.96 4.00 13.56
N ALA A 95 -16.63 3.93 13.67
CA ALA A 95 -15.92 3.05 14.60
C ALA A 95 -14.70 3.73 15.24
N GLN A 96 -14.94 4.82 15.98
CA GLN A 96 -13.86 5.66 16.53
C GLN A 96 -12.93 4.92 17.48
N ASP A 97 -13.46 4.01 18.30
CA ASP A 97 -12.72 3.28 19.34
C ASP A 97 -11.63 2.35 18.77
N VAL A 98 -11.68 2.03 17.48
CA VAL A 98 -10.73 1.13 16.82
C VAL A 98 -9.78 1.83 15.86
N ARG A 99 -9.78 3.18 15.83
CA ARG A 99 -8.96 3.97 14.89
C ARG A 99 -7.48 3.57 14.89
N GLU A 100 -6.82 3.59 16.05
CA GLU A 100 -5.38 3.29 16.12
C GLU A 100 -5.06 1.86 15.66
N ALA A 101 -5.93 0.91 15.99
CA ALA A 101 -5.80 -0.47 15.55
C ALA A 101 -5.95 -0.60 14.03
N LEU A 102 -6.91 0.13 13.43
CA LEU A 102 -7.09 0.19 11.99
C LEU A 102 -5.90 0.86 11.30
N GLU A 103 -5.44 2.02 11.77
CA GLU A 103 -4.23 2.69 11.23
C GLU A 103 -3.02 1.75 11.26
N GLY A 104 -2.80 1.05 12.38
CA GLY A 104 -1.74 0.06 12.52
C GLY A 104 -1.87 -1.12 11.56
N LEU A 105 -3.08 -1.63 11.34
CA LEU A 105 -3.36 -2.70 10.39
C LEU A 105 -3.07 -2.23 8.95
N ARG A 106 -3.56 -1.06 8.55
CA ARG A 106 -3.37 -0.51 7.20
C ARG A 106 -1.91 -0.18 6.91
N ALA A 107 -1.19 0.35 7.89
CA ALA A 107 0.26 0.57 7.77
C ALA A 107 1.01 -0.74 7.49
N LYS A 108 0.60 -1.86 8.11
CA LYS A 108 1.19 -3.19 7.85
C LYS A 108 0.89 -3.69 6.44
N ILE A 109 -0.33 -3.48 5.93
CA ILE A 109 -0.71 -3.85 4.55
C ILE A 109 0.13 -3.06 3.53
N LEU A 110 0.25 -1.74 3.70
CA LEU A 110 1.07 -0.92 2.82
C LEU A 110 2.55 -1.35 2.86
N LEU A 111 3.05 -1.72 4.03
CA LEU A 111 4.41 -2.19 4.19
C LEU A 111 4.65 -3.58 3.57
N SER A 112 3.66 -4.48 3.61
CA SER A 112 3.82 -5.83 3.04
C SER A 112 4.10 -5.78 1.53
N HIS A 113 3.41 -4.92 0.80
CA HIS A 113 3.66 -4.72 -0.64
C HIS A 113 5.08 -4.23 -0.94
N LEU A 114 5.63 -3.35 -0.10
CA LEU A 114 7.02 -2.89 -0.24
C LEU A 114 8.03 -4.00 0.05
N ILE A 115 7.71 -4.89 1.01
CA ILE A 115 8.53 -6.05 1.34
C ILE A 115 8.48 -7.09 0.22
N GLU A 116 7.29 -7.38 -0.33
CA GLU A 116 7.10 -8.29 -1.47
C GLU A 116 7.95 -7.84 -2.66
N GLN A 117 7.84 -6.58 -3.06
CA GLN A 117 8.62 -6.06 -4.19
C GLN A 117 10.14 -6.05 -3.91
N ARG A 118 10.54 -5.89 -2.64
CA ARG A 118 11.93 -6.06 -2.23
C ARG A 118 12.39 -7.52 -2.34
N ILE A 119 11.55 -8.49 -1.99
CA ILE A 119 11.85 -9.91 -2.11
C ILE A 119 12.04 -10.26 -3.58
N GLU A 120 11.09 -9.89 -4.45
CA GLU A 120 11.18 -10.09 -5.92
C GLU A 120 12.48 -9.49 -6.48
N TYR A 121 12.82 -8.26 -6.07
CA TYR A 121 14.08 -7.64 -6.50
C TYR A 121 15.32 -8.43 -6.04
N ASN A 122 15.30 -8.98 -4.82
CA ASN A 122 16.43 -9.72 -4.27
C ASN A 122 16.60 -11.11 -4.90
N GLU A 123 15.52 -11.75 -5.38
CA GLU A 123 15.60 -13.01 -6.13
C GLU A 123 16.47 -12.87 -7.39
N THR A 124 16.41 -11.70 -8.04
CA THR A 124 17.27 -11.40 -9.20
C THR A 124 18.71 -11.04 -8.82
N LYS A 125 19.01 -10.74 -7.53
CA LYS A 125 20.30 -10.21 -7.06
C LYS A 125 20.69 -10.73 -5.66
N PRO A 126 21.19 -11.97 -5.52
CA PRO A 126 21.37 -12.64 -4.22
C PRO A 126 22.32 -11.92 -3.25
N PHE A 127 23.40 -11.29 -3.73
CA PHE A 127 24.30 -10.49 -2.88
C PHE A 127 23.61 -9.30 -2.18
N LYS A 128 22.52 -8.77 -2.77
CA LYS A 128 21.74 -7.70 -2.16
C LYS A 128 20.82 -8.20 -1.03
N LYS A 129 20.49 -9.50 -0.99
CA LYS A 129 19.71 -10.12 0.09
C LYS A 129 20.45 -10.08 1.43
N LEU A 130 21.74 -10.42 1.44
CA LEU A 130 22.59 -10.40 2.62
C LEU A 130 22.75 -8.99 3.21
N THR A 131 23.10 -8.02 2.36
CA THR A 131 23.27 -6.61 2.77
C THR A 131 21.96 -6.00 3.28
N THR A 132 20.81 -6.39 2.71
CA THR A 132 19.48 -6.00 3.21
C THR A 132 19.24 -6.47 4.63
N SER A 133 19.51 -7.75 4.91
CA SER A 133 19.30 -8.34 6.23
C SER A 133 20.12 -7.61 7.31
N VAL A 134 21.42 -7.36 7.02
CA VAL A 134 22.31 -6.63 7.95
C VAL A 134 21.82 -5.20 8.20
N LEU A 135 21.47 -4.46 7.15
CA LEU A 135 20.99 -3.08 7.30
C LEU A 135 19.66 -3.02 8.08
N SER A 136 18.76 -3.98 7.85
CA SER A 136 17.51 -4.09 8.59
C SER A 136 17.76 -4.34 10.08
N HIS A 137 18.63 -5.29 10.41
CA HIS A 137 18.96 -5.59 11.81
C HIS A 137 19.59 -4.38 12.52
N MET A 138 20.56 -3.72 11.86
CA MET A 138 21.17 -2.49 12.36
C MET A 138 20.14 -1.38 12.56
N SER A 139 19.15 -1.26 11.66
CA SER A 139 18.09 -0.26 11.80
C SER A 139 17.30 -0.39 13.10
N PHE A 140 17.02 -1.63 13.55
CA PHE A 140 16.33 -1.89 14.81
C PHE A 140 17.21 -1.59 16.01
N VAL A 141 18.50 -1.96 15.96
CA VAL A 141 19.47 -1.66 17.02
C VAL A 141 19.59 -0.14 17.21
N PHE A 142 19.80 0.62 16.13
CA PHE A 142 19.92 2.08 16.22
C PHE A 142 18.63 2.75 16.72
N LYS A 143 17.44 2.26 16.32
CA LYS A 143 16.17 2.77 16.87
C LYS A 143 16.07 2.51 18.38
N ARG A 144 16.42 1.30 18.84
CA ARG A 144 16.39 0.95 20.27
C ARG A 144 17.36 1.78 21.13
N LEU A 145 18.50 2.17 20.56
CA LEU A 145 19.49 3.03 21.21
C LEU A 145 19.13 4.53 21.16
N GLY A 146 17.95 4.90 20.66
CA GLY A 146 17.50 6.29 20.58
C GLY A 146 17.92 7.04 19.31
N PHE A 147 18.72 6.43 18.42
CA PHE A 147 19.15 7.02 17.15
C PHE A 147 18.10 6.84 16.03
N HIS A 148 16.90 7.36 16.27
CA HIS A 148 15.73 7.19 15.40
C HIS A 148 15.99 7.59 13.94
N ARG A 149 16.68 8.71 13.70
CA ARG A 149 17.01 9.20 12.35
C ARG A 149 17.96 8.25 11.60
N ILE A 150 18.96 7.72 12.29
CA ILE A 150 19.93 6.77 11.70
C ILE A 150 19.23 5.45 11.41
N GLY A 151 18.46 4.94 12.38
CA GLY A 151 17.68 3.73 12.20
C GLY A 151 16.69 3.85 11.04
N ARG A 152 16.00 4.98 10.88
CA ARG A 152 15.13 5.22 9.71
C ARG A 152 15.90 5.15 8.39
N LYS A 153 17.04 5.85 8.27
CA LYS A 153 17.88 5.81 7.06
C LYS A 153 18.39 4.41 6.73
N LEU A 154 18.78 3.63 7.74
CA LEU A 154 19.22 2.24 7.54
C LEU A 154 18.08 1.35 7.07
N TYR A 155 16.88 1.54 7.64
CA TYR A 155 15.69 0.83 7.24
C TYR A 155 15.31 1.14 5.78
N GLU A 156 15.26 2.42 5.40
CA GLU A 156 15.02 2.86 4.01
C GLU A 156 16.05 2.25 3.04
N ARG A 157 17.34 2.23 3.41
CA ARG A 157 18.39 1.61 2.59
C ARG A 157 18.27 0.09 2.47
N SER A 158 17.72 -0.57 3.49
CA SER A 158 17.45 -2.01 3.48
C SER A 158 16.26 -2.33 2.57
N LEU A 159 15.25 -1.46 2.57
CA LEU A 159 14.00 -1.65 1.85
C LEU A 159 14.14 -1.29 0.36
N TYR A 160 14.73 -0.13 0.05
CA TYR A 160 14.80 0.39 -1.32
C TYR A 160 16.19 0.19 -1.96
N PRO A 161 16.27 -0.40 -3.16
CA PRO A 161 17.50 -0.43 -3.94
C PRO A 161 18.01 0.97 -4.25
N LYS A 162 19.33 1.14 -4.38
CA LYS A 162 19.91 2.41 -4.88
C LYS A 162 19.49 2.62 -6.34
N GLY A 163 19.18 3.87 -6.70
CA GLY A 163 18.79 4.29 -8.04
C GLY A 163 17.29 4.16 -8.32
N THR A 164 16.46 3.91 -7.30
CA THR A 164 15.00 3.97 -7.42
C THR A 164 14.48 5.32 -6.94
N VAL A 165 13.22 5.66 -7.23
CA VAL A 165 12.60 6.91 -6.77
C VAL A 165 12.69 7.09 -5.25
N ALA A 166 12.48 6.01 -4.48
CA ALA A 166 12.58 6.06 -3.02
C ALA A 166 14.03 6.25 -2.50
N ARG A 167 15.02 5.99 -3.35
CA ARG A 167 16.44 6.10 -3.03
C ARG A 167 17.26 6.44 -4.29
N PRO A 168 17.23 7.70 -4.74
CA PRO A 168 17.92 8.13 -5.96
C PRO A 168 19.44 7.92 -5.86
#